data_AF-A0A3M7HLH2-F1
#
_entry.id   AF-A0A3M7HLH2-F1
#
_cell.length_a   1.000
_cell.length_b   1.000
_cell.length_c   1.000
_cell.angle_alpha   90.00
_cell.angle_beta   90.00
_cell.angle_gamma   90.00
#
_symmetry.space_group_name_H-M   'P 1'
#
loop_
_entity.id
_entity.type
_entity.pdbx_description
1 polymer ?
#
loop_
_entity_poly.entity_id
_entity_poly.type
_entity_poly.pdbx_seq_one_letter_code
_entity_poly.pdbx_strand_id
1 'polypeptide(L)'
;MDTYDDLSLPADTLQLLADFAAEQDANVKAFEDLKLETAEDSDKPAADGKLTMDFWYTDATARIYAEQLLDGATSDSSIAIESTPSVYVALRNVLHERGIDIKPRLCLLEYDKWFEVFGPDFVPYDFQHPLRLPSELKGRFDRIICDLPFLSDDC
;
A
#
# COMPACT_ATOMS: atom_id res chain seq x y z
N MET A 1 38.18 -6.74 31.22
CA MET A 1 37.00 -5.91 31.02
C MET A 1 37.03 -5.57 29.55
N ASP A 2 36.41 -6.42 28.74
CA ASP A 2 36.47 -6.31 27.30
C ASP A 2 35.64 -5.10 26.86
N THR A 3 36.31 -4.18 26.18
CA THR A 3 35.79 -2.90 25.72
C THR A 3 34.85 -3.14 24.54
N TYR A 4 33.55 -3.20 24.82
CA TYR A 4 32.48 -3.17 23.81
C TYR A 4 32.28 -1.76 23.21
N ASP A 5 33.19 -0.82 23.47
CA ASP A 5 33.01 0.63 23.26
C ASP A 5 33.45 1.14 21.88
N ASP A 6 33.80 0.23 20.95
CA ASP A 6 34.35 0.61 19.62
C ASP A 6 33.63 -0.07 18.44
N LEU A 7 32.45 -0.66 18.66
CA LEU A 7 31.61 -1.17 17.58
C LEU A 7 30.77 -0.03 17.00
N SER A 8 31.37 0.76 16.11
CA SER A 8 30.64 1.74 15.29
C SER A 8 30.50 1.25 13.85
N LEU A 9 29.40 1.64 13.20
CA LEU A 9 29.22 1.35 11.79
C LEU A 9 30.28 2.12 10.98
N PRO A 10 30.84 1.51 9.92
CA PRO A 10 31.65 2.21 8.95
C PRO A 10 30.97 3.50 8.44
N ALA A 11 31.74 4.55 8.18
CA ALA A 11 31.21 5.87 7.83
C ALA A 11 30.35 5.86 6.55
N ASP A 12 30.69 5.01 5.60
CA ASP A 12 29.91 4.75 4.39
C ASP A 12 28.56 4.10 4.71
N THR A 13 28.53 3.11 5.61
CA THR A 13 27.27 2.49 6.08
C THR A 13 26.40 3.48 6.85
N LEU A 14 27.00 4.35 7.67
CA LEU A 14 26.27 5.44 8.35
C LEU A 14 25.66 6.42 7.36
N GLN A 15 26.40 6.77 6.29
CA GLN A 15 25.89 7.65 5.25
C GLN A 15 24.73 7.00 4.48
N LEU A 16 24.84 5.72 4.12
CA LEU A 16 23.76 4.98 3.48
C LEU A 16 22.49 4.93 4.34
N LEU A 17 22.64 4.78 5.67
CA LEU A 17 21.51 4.83 6.60
C LEU A 17 20.87 6.22 6.66
N ALA A 18 21.67 7.28 6.64
CA ALA A 18 21.17 8.65 6.62
C ALA A 18 20.41 8.96 5.32
N ASP A 19 20.94 8.50 4.18
CA ASP A 19 20.31 8.67 2.87
C ASP A 19 18.96 7.91 2.82
N PHE A 20 18.93 6.68 3.32
CA PHE A 20 17.71 5.87 3.42
C PHE A 20 16.65 6.53 4.32
N ALA A 21 17.05 7.05 5.49
CA ALA A 21 16.12 7.75 6.38
C ALA A 21 15.54 9.01 5.72
N ALA A 22 16.35 9.77 4.98
CA ALA A 22 15.89 10.95 4.26
C ALA A 22 14.89 10.60 3.14
N GLU A 23 15.09 9.47 2.46
CA GLU A 23 14.14 8.96 1.46
C GLU A 23 12.80 8.54 2.11
N GLN A 24 12.85 7.86 3.26
CA GLN A 24 11.65 7.52 4.03
C GLN A 24 10.87 8.77 4.48
N ASP A 25 11.56 9.77 5.02
CA ASP A 25 10.94 11.03 5.45
C ASP A 25 10.28 11.76 4.28
N ALA A 26 10.91 11.76 3.10
CA ALA A 26 10.34 12.35 1.89
C ALA A 26 9.05 11.63 1.45
N ASN A 27 9.02 10.30 1.51
CA ASN A 27 7.85 9.50 1.18
C ASN A 27 6.69 9.72 2.17
N VAL A 28 6.98 9.75 3.48
CA VAL A 28 5.99 10.07 4.51
C VAL A 28 5.41 11.47 4.26
N LYS A 29 6.26 12.45 3.99
CA LYS A 29 5.81 13.82 3.71
C LYS A 29 4.94 13.91 2.47
N ALA A 30 5.31 13.23 1.38
CA ALA A 30 4.48 13.17 0.18
C ALA A 30 3.10 12.58 0.46
N PHE A 31 3.03 11.60 1.36
CA PHE A 31 1.79 10.97 1.80
C PHE A 31 0.95 11.89 2.72
N GLU A 32 1.58 12.66 3.59
CA GLU A 32 0.92 13.69 4.41
C GLU A 32 0.35 14.82 3.55
N ASP A 33 1.12 15.30 2.56
CA ASP A 33 0.69 16.31 1.60
C ASP A 33 -0.54 15.79 0.82
N LEU A 34 -0.50 14.54 0.36
CA LEU A 34 -1.62 13.87 -0.31
C LEU A 34 -2.88 13.81 0.58
N LYS A 35 -2.71 13.56 1.88
CA LYS A 35 -3.79 13.53 2.87
C LYS A 35 -4.41 14.91 3.11
N LEU A 36 -3.61 15.97 3.06
CA LEU A 36 -4.11 17.34 3.13
C LEU A 36 -4.92 17.70 1.88
N GLU A 37 -4.46 17.30 0.70
CA GLU A 37 -5.16 17.55 -0.57
C GLU A 37 -6.53 16.87 -0.65
N THR A 38 -6.63 15.61 -0.19
CA THR A 38 -7.92 14.89 -0.21
C THR A 38 -8.90 15.33 0.88
N ALA A 39 -8.43 15.97 1.95
CA ALA A 39 -9.33 16.57 2.94
C ALA A 39 -10.14 17.73 2.35
N GLU A 40 -9.66 18.37 1.26
CA GLU A 40 -10.33 19.47 0.58
C GLU A 40 -11.29 19.02 -0.54
N ASP A 41 -11.12 17.82 -1.12
CA ASP A 41 -12.02 17.22 -2.14
C ASP A 41 -12.29 15.73 -1.82
N SER A 42 -13.14 15.48 -0.82
CA SER A 42 -13.40 14.15 -0.24
C SER A 42 -14.07 13.13 -1.17
N ASP A 43 -14.48 13.53 -2.37
CA ASP A 43 -15.20 12.68 -3.33
C ASP A 43 -14.27 12.05 -4.39
N LYS A 44 -12.96 12.36 -4.37
CA LYS A 44 -11.96 11.73 -5.24
C LYS A 44 -10.88 11.04 -4.42
N PRO A 45 -10.54 9.78 -4.73
CA PRO A 45 -9.33 9.17 -4.17
C PRO A 45 -8.13 10.01 -4.58
N ALA A 46 -7.20 10.23 -3.66
CA ALA A 46 -6.00 10.98 -3.96
C ALA A 46 -5.22 10.28 -5.08
N ALA A 47 -5.11 10.91 -6.24
CA ALA A 47 -4.36 10.38 -7.37
C ALA A 47 -3.95 11.53 -8.29
N ASP A 48 -2.65 11.60 -8.58
CA ASP A 48 -2.05 11.99 -9.88
C ASP A 48 -0.49 11.97 -9.84
N GLY A 49 0.13 11.80 -8.66
CA GLY A 49 1.57 11.56 -8.52
C GLY A 49 1.97 10.08 -8.49
N LYS A 50 3.17 9.74 -8.99
CA LYS A 50 3.77 8.40 -8.82
C LYS A 50 4.03 8.19 -7.33
N LEU A 51 3.17 7.42 -6.67
CA LEU A 51 3.36 7.01 -5.28
C LEU A 51 4.30 5.81 -5.24
N THR A 52 5.26 5.84 -4.32
CA THR A 52 6.16 4.72 -3.99
C THR A 52 5.95 4.36 -2.54
N MET A 53 5.97 3.06 -2.23
CA MET A 53 5.77 2.59 -0.86
C MET A 53 6.71 1.42 -0.61
N ASP A 54 7.84 1.71 0.03
CA ASP A 54 8.91 0.73 0.30
C ASP A 54 8.60 -0.23 1.45
N PHE A 55 7.38 -0.21 1.95
CA PHE A 55 6.92 -1.13 2.99
C PHE A 55 6.17 -2.29 2.31
N TRP A 56 6.26 -3.50 2.87
CA TRP A 56 5.74 -4.78 2.37
C TRP A 56 6.51 -5.37 1.18
N TYR A 57 6.48 -4.75 0.01
CA TYR A 57 7.10 -5.29 -1.20
C TYR A 57 7.96 -4.26 -1.91
N THR A 58 9.03 -4.73 -2.55
CA THR A 58 9.78 -3.88 -3.49
C THR A 58 8.87 -3.44 -4.65
N ASP A 59 9.12 -2.26 -5.21
CA ASP A 59 8.41 -1.74 -6.39
C ASP A 59 8.28 -2.79 -7.51
N ALA A 60 9.36 -3.54 -7.78
CA ALA A 60 9.36 -4.59 -8.80
C ALA A 60 8.36 -5.72 -8.47
N THR A 61 8.32 -6.16 -7.21
CA THR A 61 7.43 -7.24 -6.75
C THR A 61 5.97 -6.77 -6.73
N ALA A 62 5.72 -5.58 -6.18
CA ALA A 62 4.39 -4.98 -6.15
C ALA A 62 3.84 -4.78 -7.57
N ARG A 63 4.69 -4.34 -8.52
CA ARG A 63 4.32 -4.23 -9.93
C ARG A 63 3.95 -5.58 -10.53
N ILE A 64 4.75 -6.63 -10.31
CA ILE A 64 4.43 -7.97 -10.82
C ILE A 64 3.03 -8.40 -10.35
N TYR A 65 2.73 -8.26 -9.05
CA TYR A 65 1.40 -8.60 -8.53
C TYR A 65 0.29 -7.75 -9.14
N ALA A 66 0.49 -6.44 -9.28
CA ALA A 66 -0.46 -5.56 -9.94
C ALA A 66 -0.74 -5.99 -11.38
N GLU A 67 0.29 -6.34 -12.15
CA GLU A 67 0.12 -6.80 -13.53
C GLU A 67 -0.61 -8.14 -13.61
N GLN A 68 -0.35 -9.07 -12.67
CA GLN A 68 -1.09 -10.34 -12.58
C GLN A 68 -2.56 -10.13 -12.20
N LEU A 69 -2.84 -9.22 -11.26
CA LEU A 69 -4.22 -8.89 -10.88
C LEU A 69 -5.00 -8.27 -12.05
N LEU A 70 -4.33 -7.48 -12.90
CA LEU A 70 -4.93 -6.87 -14.08
C LEU A 70 -5.01 -7.82 -15.29
N ASP A 71 -4.34 -8.97 -15.28
CA ASP A 71 -4.40 -9.92 -16.39
C ASP A 71 -5.80 -10.50 -16.58
N GLY A 72 -6.40 -10.22 -17.75
CA GLY A 72 -7.80 -10.55 -18.05
C GLY A 72 -8.84 -9.82 -17.20
N ALA A 73 -8.47 -8.77 -16.47
CA ALA A 73 -9.44 -7.93 -15.77
C ALA A 73 -10.26 -7.09 -16.76
N THR A 74 -11.50 -6.78 -16.40
CA THR A 74 -12.39 -5.90 -17.18
C THR A 74 -12.89 -4.76 -16.29
N SER A 75 -13.68 -3.83 -16.85
CA SER A 75 -14.33 -2.79 -16.04
C SER A 75 -15.34 -3.35 -15.03
N ASP A 76 -15.84 -4.57 -15.25
CA ASP A 76 -16.74 -5.24 -14.31
C ASP A 76 -15.99 -6.01 -13.21
N SER A 77 -14.66 -6.18 -13.36
CA SER A 77 -13.83 -6.84 -12.36
C SER A 77 -13.74 -6.04 -11.07
N SER A 78 -13.60 -6.78 -9.99
CA SER A 78 -13.51 -6.28 -8.62
C SER A 78 -12.34 -6.93 -7.91
N ILE A 79 -11.38 -6.10 -7.52
CA ILE A 79 -10.10 -6.52 -6.93
C ILE A 79 -10.07 -6.10 -5.46
N ALA A 80 -9.88 -7.06 -4.56
CA ALA A 80 -9.56 -6.80 -3.16
C ALA A 80 -8.05 -6.89 -2.92
N ILE A 81 -7.53 -5.92 -2.19
CA ILE A 81 -6.14 -5.81 -1.77
C ILE A 81 -6.16 -5.79 -0.24
N GLU A 82 -5.80 -6.90 0.40
CA GLU A 82 -5.84 -7.06 1.85
C GLU A 82 -4.43 -6.98 2.42
N SER A 83 -4.22 -6.06 3.37
CA SER A 83 -2.94 -5.91 4.09
C SER A 83 -1.70 -5.75 3.19
N THR A 84 -1.88 -5.26 1.96
CA THR A 84 -0.84 -5.17 0.91
C THR A 84 -0.89 -3.83 0.16
N PRO A 85 -0.70 -2.69 0.85
CA PRO A 85 -0.99 -1.37 0.31
C PRO A 85 0.00 -0.96 -0.80
N SER A 86 1.22 -1.50 -0.80
CA SER A 86 2.19 -1.31 -1.89
C SER A 86 1.70 -1.86 -3.22
N VAL A 87 0.95 -2.97 -3.21
CA VAL A 87 0.33 -3.53 -4.43
C VAL A 87 -0.81 -2.64 -4.92
N TYR A 88 -1.62 -2.08 -4.00
CA TYR A 88 -2.66 -1.12 -4.37
C TYR A 88 -2.07 0.11 -5.07
N VAL A 89 -0.99 0.67 -4.52
CA VAL A 89 -0.25 1.78 -5.12
C VAL A 89 0.30 1.42 -6.50
N ALA A 90 0.96 0.26 -6.63
CA ALA A 90 1.48 -0.22 -7.91
C ALA A 90 0.35 -0.41 -8.94
N LEU A 91 -0.82 -0.90 -8.51
CA LEU A 91 -1.97 -1.11 -9.38
C LEU A 91 -2.56 0.20 -9.90
N ARG A 92 -2.67 1.22 -9.04
CA ARG A 92 -3.04 2.59 -9.45
C ARG A 92 -2.05 3.16 -10.46
N ASN A 93 -0.74 3.02 -10.21
CA ASN A 93 0.30 3.49 -11.12
C ASN A 93 0.22 2.79 -12.49
N VAL A 94 0.07 1.45 -12.51
CA VAL A 94 -0.03 0.67 -13.76
C VAL A 94 -1.28 1.04 -14.56
N LEU A 95 -2.44 1.26 -13.91
CA LEU A 95 -3.66 1.71 -14.57
C LEU A 95 -3.48 3.10 -15.21
N HIS A 96 -2.79 4.01 -14.53
CA HIS A 96 -2.48 5.35 -15.04
C HIS A 96 -1.50 5.29 -16.23
N GLU A 97 -0.37 4.61 -16.08
CA GLU A 97 0.67 4.46 -17.11
C GLU A 97 0.14 3.89 -18.42
N ARG A 98 -0.70 2.86 -18.32
CA ARG A 98 -1.23 2.15 -19.49
C ARG A 98 -2.41 2.88 -20.14
N GLY A 99 -2.94 3.93 -19.51
CA GLY A 99 -4.10 4.67 -20.00
C GLY A 99 -5.31 3.78 -20.29
N ILE A 100 -5.50 2.71 -19.50
CA ILE A 100 -6.45 1.67 -19.88
C ILE A 100 -7.89 2.17 -19.77
N ASP A 101 -8.68 1.95 -20.81
CA ASP A 101 -10.12 2.22 -20.82
C ASP A 101 -10.90 1.38 -19.79
N ILE A 102 -10.30 0.29 -19.28
CA ILE A 102 -10.89 -0.52 -18.22
C ILE A 102 -10.50 0.02 -16.84
N LYS A 103 -11.52 0.22 -16.01
CA LYS A 103 -11.39 0.72 -14.64
C LYS A 103 -12.06 -0.27 -13.69
N PRO A 104 -11.37 -1.36 -13.29
CA PRO A 104 -11.93 -2.30 -12.33
C PRO A 104 -12.16 -1.60 -10.99
N ARG A 105 -13.12 -2.12 -10.22
CA ARG A 105 -13.33 -1.67 -8.84
C ARG A 105 -12.18 -2.15 -7.97
N LEU A 106 -11.56 -1.24 -7.22
CA LEU A 106 -10.52 -1.57 -6.26
C LEU A 106 -11.06 -1.44 -4.84
N CYS A 107 -10.55 -2.25 -3.93
CA CYS A 107 -10.86 -2.19 -2.51
C CYS A 107 -9.61 -2.52 -1.71
N LEU A 108 -9.07 -1.56 -0.99
CA LEU A 108 -7.99 -1.73 -0.04
C LEU A 108 -8.57 -2.00 1.35
N LEU A 109 -8.31 -3.19 1.87
CA LEU A 109 -8.67 -3.63 3.22
C LEU A 109 -7.45 -3.46 4.11
N GLU A 110 -7.47 -2.44 4.95
CA GLU A 110 -6.31 -2.09 5.79
C GLU A 110 -6.67 -1.65 7.21
N TYR A 111 -5.77 -1.95 8.14
CA TYR A 111 -5.91 -1.52 9.53
C TYR A 111 -5.40 -0.08 9.72
N ASP A 112 -4.32 0.27 9.02
CA ASP A 112 -3.70 1.58 9.16
C ASP A 112 -4.54 2.67 8.50
N LYS A 113 -4.94 3.65 9.31
CA LYS A 113 -5.75 4.80 8.90
C LYS A 113 -4.99 5.81 8.06
N TRP A 114 -3.67 5.67 7.90
CA TRP A 114 -2.94 6.47 6.93
C TRP A 114 -3.56 6.29 5.53
N PHE A 115 -4.02 5.09 5.19
CA PHE A 115 -4.64 4.77 3.91
C PHE A 115 -6.07 5.30 3.70
N GLU A 116 -6.68 5.98 4.69
CA GLU A 116 -7.96 6.68 4.53
C GLU A 116 -7.92 7.73 3.40
N VAL A 117 -6.72 8.22 3.05
CA VAL A 117 -6.44 9.11 1.91
C VAL A 117 -6.95 8.56 0.57
N PHE A 118 -7.12 7.24 0.46
CA PHE A 118 -7.65 6.60 -0.75
C PHE A 118 -9.19 6.60 -0.84
N GLY A 119 -9.86 7.23 0.12
CA GLY A 119 -11.29 7.52 0.07
C GLY A 119 -12.14 6.26 -0.14
N PRO A 120 -12.95 6.19 -1.21
CA PRO A 120 -13.94 5.12 -1.40
C PRO A 120 -13.33 3.72 -1.60
N ASP A 121 -12.05 3.65 -1.97
CA ASP A 121 -11.36 2.38 -2.12
C ASP A 121 -10.91 1.81 -0.77
N PHE A 122 -10.74 2.65 0.25
CA PHE A 122 -10.27 2.22 1.57
C PHE A 122 -11.43 1.71 2.43
N VAL A 123 -11.23 0.53 3.00
CA VAL A 123 -12.14 -0.09 3.95
C VAL A 123 -11.33 -0.49 5.19
N PRO A 124 -11.65 0.07 6.39
CA PRO A 124 -11.01 -0.33 7.63
C PRO A 124 -11.17 -1.84 7.86
N TYR A 125 -10.05 -2.52 8.05
CA TYR A 125 -10.01 -3.97 8.21
C TYR A 125 -9.11 -4.34 9.39
N ASP A 126 -9.67 -5.13 10.30
CA ASP A 126 -8.96 -5.69 11.44
C ASP A 126 -8.88 -7.20 11.26
N PHE A 127 -7.68 -7.71 11.01
CA PHE A 127 -7.44 -9.14 10.81
C PHE A 127 -7.78 -9.98 12.05
N GLN A 128 -7.80 -9.39 13.25
CA GLN A 128 -8.24 -10.07 14.47
C GLN A 128 -9.77 -10.28 14.47
N HIS A 129 -10.50 -9.49 13.69
CA HIS A 129 -11.95 -9.56 13.52
C HIS A 129 -12.32 -9.62 12.02
N PRO A 130 -11.88 -10.66 11.27
CA PRO A 130 -11.90 -10.66 9.80
C PRO A 130 -13.31 -10.66 9.20
N LEU A 131 -14.33 -10.99 9.99
CA LEU A 131 -15.74 -10.96 9.58
C LEU A 131 -16.43 -9.61 9.82
N ARG A 132 -15.76 -8.65 10.45
CA ARG A 132 -16.29 -7.29 10.71
C ARG A 132 -16.15 -6.42 9.46
N LEU A 133 -16.68 -6.91 8.35
CA LEU A 133 -16.68 -6.24 7.06
C LEU A 133 -18.08 -5.73 6.70
N PRO A 134 -18.18 -4.64 5.93
CA PRO A 134 -19.45 -4.19 5.38
C PRO A 134 -20.12 -5.31 4.55
N SER A 135 -21.42 -5.51 4.78
CA SER A 135 -22.18 -6.62 4.18
C SER A 135 -22.21 -6.57 2.65
N GLU A 136 -22.10 -5.38 2.08
CA GLU A 136 -22.07 -5.08 0.66
C GLU A 136 -20.88 -5.73 -0.06
N LEU A 137 -19.77 -5.98 0.64
CA LEU A 137 -18.55 -6.57 0.09
C LEU A 137 -18.66 -8.09 -0.13
N LYS A 138 -19.63 -8.75 0.50
CA LYS A 138 -19.78 -10.20 0.47
C LYS A 138 -20.02 -10.70 -0.96
N GLY A 139 -19.12 -11.55 -1.44
CA GLY A 139 -19.22 -12.17 -2.77
C GLY A 139 -19.05 -11.20 -3.94
N ARG A 140 -18.37 -10.05 -3.72
CA ARG A 140 -18.18 -9.01 -4.73
C ARG A 140 -16.84 -9.00 -5.43
N PHE A 141 -15.89 -9.82 -5.02
CA PHE A 141 -14.53 -9.82 -5.56
C PHE A 141 -14.27 -11.09 -6.35
N ASP A 142 -13.74 -10.93 -7.55
CA ASP A 142 -13.26 -12.02 -8.41
C ASP A 142 -11.74 -12.21 -8.32
N ARG A 143 -11.02 -11.21 -7.77
CA ARG A 143 -9.56 -11.21 -7.62
C ARG A 143 -9.21 -10.70 -6.24
N ILE A 144 -8.32 -11.39 -5.56
CA ILE A 144 -7.92 -11.07 -4.18
C ILE A 144 -6.41 -11.30 -4.07
N ILE A 145 -5.71 -10.33 -3.48
CA ILE A 145 -4.37 -10.52 -2.93
C ILE A 145 -4.42 -10.23 -1.43
N CYS A 146 -3.70 -11.02 -0.64
CA CYS A 146 -3.61 -10.86 0.80
C CYS A 146 -2.21 -11.20 1.31
N ASP A 147 -1.75 -10.44 2.31
CA ASP A 147 -0.52 -10.72 3.06
C ASP A 147 -0.73 -10.38 4.54
N LEU A 148 -1.49 -11.24 5.21
CA LEU A 148 -1.80 -11.08 6.63
C LEU A 148 -0.56 -11.34 7.50
N PRO A 149 -0.41 -10.65 8.64
CA PRO A 149 0.68 -10.93 9.58
C PRO A 149 0.63 -12.40 10.02
N PHE A 150 1.82 -13.01 10.17
CA PHE A 150 1.93 -14.37 10.67
C PHE A 150 1.34 -14.44 12.08
N LEU A 151 0.29 -15.25 12.24
CA LEU A 151 -0.26 -15.62 13.54
C LEU A 151 0.75 -16.52 14.27
N SER A 152 1.56 -15.93 15.15
CA SER A 152 2.21 -16.69 16.22
C SER A 152 1.66 -16.19 17.55
N ASP A 153 1.37 -17.10 18.46
CA ASP A 153 0.85 -16.77 19.80
C ASP A 153 1.84 -15.93 20.65
N ASP A 154 3.08 -15.73 20.17
CA ASP A 154 4.20 -15.07 20.85
C ASP A 154 4.56 -13.67 20.30
N CYS A 155 3.68 -12.98 19.55
CA CYS A 155 3.90 -11.59 19.09
C CYS A 155 3.21 -10.56 19.99
#